data_AF-A0A0F2SKK9-F1
#
_entry.id   AF-A0A0F2SKK9-F1
#
_cell.length_a   1.000
_cell.length_b   1.000
_cell.length_c   1.000
_cell.angle_alpha   90.00
_cell.angle_beta   90.00
_cell.angle_gamma   90.00
#
_symmetry.space_group_name_H-M   'P 1'
#
loop_
_entity.id
_entity.type
_entity.pdbx_description
1 polymer ?
#
loop_
_entity_poly.entity_id
_entity_poly.type
_entity_poly.pdbx_seq_one_letter_code
_entity_poly.pdbx_strand_id
1 'polypeptide(L)'
;MKKEWVWLIALSLCIIFIIPWSVVRWQTEQELENDVQIRVLMPNGGVETLSLEDYLIGVVAAEMPAEFEVEALKAQAIAARTYAAKKLSQNKLIDANYDVDTTVLTQVWLSDTQMKNHWGWLNYWRYRSKLEKVVVATRALVLVSKGEYIDALYHSSSGRKPTERSEEVWNSSRDYLQNVSSGEEDPQRYVKTVTWTPQELYKKLGIKDLPRAFTSGDFQTIGRTSAGRVKSVRVLGRVYQTTQLRTLMGLSSTDLEWVVQPDRLTITTYGNGHAVGMSQWGANDLAKNNSNAEEILAHYYPGTKLMKLGYMQ
;
A
#
# COMPACT_ATOMS: atom_id res chain seq x y z
N MET A 1 -15.61 31.81 -53.87
CA MET A 1 -15.97 32.54 -52.64
C MET A 1 -16.55 31.70 -51.49
N LYS A 2 -17.59 30.85 -51.61
CA LYS A 2 -18.08 30.07 -50.42
C LYS A 2 -17.32 28.77 -50.10
N LYS A 3 -16.67 28.14 -51.09
CA LYS A 3 -15.94 26.87 -50.91
C LYS A 3 -14.52 27.02 -50.35
N GLU A 4 -13.87 28.16 -50.58
CA GLU A 4 -12.47 28.40 -50.14
C GLU A 4 -12.39 28.62 -48.62
N TRP A 5 -13.39 29.26 -48.02
CA TRP A 5 -13.44 29.50 -46.57
C TRP A 5 -13.64 28.22 -45.76
N VAL A 6 -14.36 27.24 -46.30
CA VAL A 6 -14.54 25.93 -45.64
C VAL A 6 -13.21 25.19 -45.53
N TRP A 7 -12.38 25.24 -46.58
CA TRP A 7 -11.04 24.67 -46.57
C TRP A 7 -10.10 25.41 -45.62
N LEU A 8 -10.16 26.74 -45.58
CA LEU A 8 -9.35 27.54 -44.64
C LEU A 8 -9.75 27.28 -43.18
N ILE A 9 -11.04 27.14 -42.88
CA ILE A 9 -11.54 26.79 -41.53
C ILE A 9 -11.15 25.36 -41.16
N ALA A 10 -11.27 24.39 -42.07
CA ALA A 10 -10.84 23.01 -41.81
C ALA A 10 -9.32 22.92 -41.59
N LEU A 11 -8.53 23.65 -42.38
CA LEU A 11 -7.07 23.71 -42.23
C LEU A 11 -6.68 24.34 -40.89
N SER A 12 -7.34 25.43 -40.49
CA SER A 12 -7.07 26.08 -39.20
C SER A 12 -7.53 25.24 -38.01
N LEU A 13 -8.65 24.52 -38.10
CA LEU A 13 -9.06 23.53 -37.08
C LEU A 13 -8.07 22.35 -36.99
N CYS A 14 -7.54 21.86 -38.13
CA CYS A 14 -6.47 20.87 -38.13
C CYS A 14 -5.21 21.38 -37.42
N ILE A 15 -4.78 22.61 -37.71
CA ILE A 15 -3.58 23.20 -37.10
C ILE A 15 -3.77 23.50 -35.60
N ILE A 16 -4.97 23.90 -35.18
CA ILE A 16 -5.24 24.28 -33.79
C ILE A 16 -5.52 23.05 -32.91
N PHE A 17 -6.20 22.02 -33.43
CA PHE A 17 -6.64 20.89 -32.61
C PHE A 17 -5.95 19.58 -32.98
N ILE A 18 -5.86 19.24 -34.27
CA ILE A 18 -5.38 17.91 -34.69
C ILE A 18 -3.86 17.81 -34.60
N ILE A 19 -3.12 18.82 -35.06
CA ILE A 19 -1.65 18.81 -35.02
C ILE A 19 -1.14 18.84 -33.57
N PRO A 20 -1.59 19.72 -32.66
CA PRO A 20 -1.17 19.70 -31.26
C PRO A 20 -1.57 18.41 -30.56
N TRP A 21 -2.78 17.89 -30.81
CA TRP A 21 -3.20 16.59 -30.28
C TRP A 21 -2.34 15.43 -30.78
N SER A 22 -1.97 15.44 -32.07
CA SER A 22 -1.12 14.41 -32.68
C SER A 22 0.32 14.49 -32.17
N VAL A 23 0.86 15.70 -31.97
CA VAL A 23 2.20 15.91 -31.41
C VAL A 23 2.25 15.50 -29.94
N VAL A 24 1.27 15.90 -29.13
CA VAL A 24 1.16 15.48 -27.72
C VAL A 24 1.01 13.97 -27.64
N ARG A 25 0.17 13.38 -28.50
CA ARG A 25 -0.01 11.92 -28.56
C ARG A 25 1.28 11.20 -28.96
N TRP A 26 1.98 11.68 -29.99
CA TRP A 26 3.25 11.10 -30.43
C TRP A 26 4.35 11.20 -29.37
N GLN A 27 4.45 12.33 -28.68
CA GLN A 27 5.36 12.47 -27.53
C GLN A 27 4.98 11.52 -26.39
N THR A 28 3.69 11.36 -26.09
CA THR A 28 3.21 10.42 -25.08
C THR A 28 3.52 8.97 -25.48
N GLU A 29 3.34 8.61 -26.75
CA GLU A 29 3.67 7.28 -27.31
C GLU A 29 5.19 7.00 -27.24
N GLN A 30 6.05 7.96 -27.58
CA GLN A 30 7.52 7.80 -27.45
C GLN A 30 7.99 7.69 -26.00
N GLU A 31 7.37 8.41 -25.07
CA GLU A 31 7.72 8.23 -23.67
C GLU A 31 7.28 6.84 -23.17
N LEU A 32 6.09 6.35 -23.55
CA LEU A 32 5.60 5.00 -23.18
C LEU A 32 6.50 3.87 -23.72
N GLU A 33 7.10 4.02 -24.91
CA GLU A 33 8.06 3.04 -25.46
C GLU A 33 9.35 2.91 -24.63
N ASN A 34 9.72 3.95 -23.88
CA ASN A 34 10.92 3.95 -23.04
C ASN A 34 10.66 3.51 -21.59
N ASP A 35 9.42 3.14 -21.24
CA ASP A 35 9.13 2.74 -19.87
C ASP A 35 9.80 1.42 -19.48
N VAL A 36 10.26 1.39 -18.23
CA VAL A 36 10.74 0.18 -17.58
C VAL A 36 9.64 -0.87 -17.67
N GLN A 37 9.96 -2.03 -18.22
CA GLN A 37 9.04 -3.15 -18.29
C GLN A 37 9.10 -3.98 -17.01
N ILE A 38 7.96 -4.55 -16.61
CA ILE A 38 7.83 -5.42 -15.45
C ILE A 38 7.11 -6.72 -15.83
N ARG A 39 7.67 -7.86 -15.43
CA ARG A 39 7.07 -9.18 -15.62
C ARG A 39 6.24 -9.54 -14.40
N VAL A 40 4.93 -9.69 -14.60
CA VAL A 40 3.95 -9.92 -13.54
C VAL A 40 3.42 -11.34 -13.63
N LEU A 41 3.52 -12.10 -12.53
CA LEU A 41 2.89 -13.41 -12.42
C LEU A 41 1.38 -13.23 -12.16
N MET A 42 0.57 -13.63 -13.13
CA MET A 42 -0.88 -13.47 -13.12
C MET A 42 -1.59 -14.61 -12.36
N PRO A 43 -2.83 -14.41 -11.89
CA PRO A 43 -3.57 -15.41 -11.12
C PRO A 43 -3.81 -16.74 -11.85
N ASN A 44 -3.79 -16.73 -13.19
CA ASN A 44 -3.93 -17.93 -14.02
C ASN A 44 -2.62 -18.73 -14.16
N GLY A 45 -1.52 -18.28 -13.51
CA GLY A 45 -0.20 -18.88 -13.58
C GLY A 45 0.65 -18.44 -14.77
N GLY A 46 0.12 -17.60 -15.67
CA GLY A 46 0.86 -16.99 -16.78
C GLY A 46 1.70 -15.80 -16.32
N VAL A 47 2.70 -15.43 -17.11
CA VAL A 47 3.50 -14.22 -16.88
C VAL A 47 3.18 -13.22 -18.00
N GLU A 48 2.77 -12.01 -17.61
CA GLU A 48 2.52 -10.91 -18.53
C GLU A 48 3.60 -9.84 -18.36
N THR A 49 4.00 -9.20 -19.46
CA THR A 49 4.92 -8.05 -19.43
C THR A 49 4.11 -6.78 -19.62
N LEU A 50 4.23 -5.86 -18.65
CA LEU A 50 3.54 -4.57 -18.65
C LEU A 50 4.55 -3.44 -18.55
N SER A 51 4.18 -2.24 -18.99
CA SER A 51 4.91 -1.04 -18.57
C SER A 51 4.78 -0.90 -17.05
N LEU A 52 5.84 -0.43 -16.38
CA LEU A 52 5.82 -0.21 -14.94
C LEU A 52 4.71 0.77 -14.56
N GLU A 53 4.47 1.79 -15.39
CA GLU A 53 3.43 2.79 -15.16
C GLU A 53 2.02 2.18 -15.25
N ASP A 54 1.73 1.34 -16.25
CA ASP A 54 0.43 0.64 -16.34
C ASP A 54 0.22 -0.34 -15.19
N TYR A 55 1.27 -1.05 -14.79
CA TYR A 55 1.23 -1.92 -13.62
C TYR A 55 0.84 -1.13 -12.36
N LEU A 56 1.41 0.06 -12.17
CA LEU A 56 1.17 0.89 -10.97
C LEU A 56 -0.26 1.41 -10.88
N ILE A 57 -0.97 1.62 -12.00
CA ILE A 57 -2.40 1.97 -11.96
C ILE A 57 -3.18 0.88 -11.21
N GLY A 58 -2.93 -0.39 -11.55
CA GLY A 58 -3.58 -1.53 -10.91
C GLY A 58 -3.17 -1.72 -9.46
N VAL A 59 -1.91 -1.41 -9.09
CA VAL A 59 -1.46 -1.44 -7.69
C VAL A 59 -2.15 -0.35 -6.87
N VAL A 60 -2.13 0.91 -7.32
CA VAL A 60 -2.74 2.02 -6.58
C VAL A 60 -4.26 1.79 -6.43
N ALA A 61 -4.91 1.28 -7.46
CA ALA A 61 -6.33 0.91 -7.43
C ALA A 61 -6.65 -0.19 -6.40
N ALA A 62 -5.72 -1.13 -6.18
CA ALA A 62 -5.87 -2.22 -5.22
C ALA A 62 -5.62 -1.76 -3.78
N GLU A 63 -4.68 -0.84 -3.60
CA GLU A 63 -4.14 -0.47 -2.30
C GLU A 63 -4.88 0.69 -1.64
N MET A 64 -5.35 1.67 -2.42
CA MET A 64 -6.01 2.86 -1.89
C MET A 64 -7.35 3.12 -2.56
N PRO A 65 -8.38 3.58 -1.80
CA PRO A 65 -9.62 4.04 -2.40
C PRO A 65 -9.34 5.19 -3.38
N ALA A 66 -9.89 5.08 -4.60
CA ALA A 66 -9.65 6.07 -5.65
C ALA A 66 -10.21 7.46 -5.30
N GLU A 67 -11.10 7.55 -4.31
CA GLU A 67 -11.64 8.78 -3.74
C GLU A 67 -10.61 9.60 -2.95
N PHE A 68 -9.53 8.98 -2.47
CA PHE A 68 -8.53 9.66 -1.65
C PHE A 68 -7.89 10.85 -2.37
N GLU A 69 -7.33 11.77 -1.58
CA GLU A 69 -6.70 12.97 -2.10
C GLU A 69 -5.59 12.65 -3.10
N VAL A 70 -5.46 13.49 -4.12
CA VAL A 70 -4.52 13.29 -5.23
C VAL A 70 -3.07 13.17 -4.71
N GLU A 71 -2.69 14.00 -3.73
CA GLU A 71 -1.34 13.97 -3.16
C GLU A 71 -1.07 12.68 -2.36
N ALA A 72 -2.08 12.11 -1.71
CA ALA A 72 -1.96 10.82 -1.04
C ALA A 72 -1.80 9.67 -2.04
N LEU A 73 -2.58 9.69 -3.14
CA LEU A 73 -2.45 8.72 -4.22
C LEU A 73 -1.09 8.83 -4.93
N LYS A 74 -0.55 10.03 -5.10
CA LYS A 74 0.81 10.26 -5.62
C LYS A 74 1.87 9.68 -4.70
N ALA A 75 1.77 9.90 -3.39
CA ALA A 75 2.67 9.29 -2.42
C ALA A 75 2.64 7.74 -2.52
N GLN A 76 1.46 7.15 -2.64
CA GLN A 76 1.32 5.71 -2.86
C GLN A 76 1.91 5.22 -4.17
N ALA A 77 1.72 5.96 -5.28
CA ALA A 77 2.30 5.60 -6.56
C ALA A 77 3.84 5.57 -6.48
N ILE A 78 4.46 6.55 -5.82
CA ILE A 78 5.92 6.61 -5.61
C ILE A 78 6.40 5.45 -4.72
N ALA A 79 5.70 5.18 -3.62
CA ALA A 79 6.04 4.07 -2.72
C ALA A 79 5.94 2.71 -3.43
N ALA A 80 4.85 2.49 -4.18
CA ALA A 80 4.63 1.29 -4.97
C ALA A 80 5.68 1.15 -6.09
N ARG A 81 6.01 2.23 -6.80
CA ARG A 81 7.08 2.23 -7.82
C ARG A 81 8.42 1.89 -7.23
N THR A 82 8.73 2.41 -6.05
CA THR A 82 9.98 2.11 -5.33
C THR A 82 10.08 0.63 -4.99
N TYR A 83 8.99 0.03 -4.51
CA TYR A 83 8.92 -1.40 -4.22
C TYR A 83 9.15 -2.24 -5.49
N ALA A 84 8.41 -1.93 -6.57
CA ALA A 84 8.53 -2.62 -7.85
C ALA A 84 9.94 -2.49 -8.45
N ALA A 85 10.52 -1.28 -8.44
CA ALA A 85 11.88 -1.03 -8.91
C ALA A 85 12.94 -1.81 -8.11
N LYS A 86 12.76 -1.92 -6.79
CA LYS A 86 13.61 -2.74 -5.93
C LYS A 86 13.54 -4.22 -6.30
N LYS A 87 12.32 -4.75 -6.50
CA LYS A 87 12.12 -6.15 -6.91
C LYS A 87 12.70 -6.44 -8.28
N LEU A 88 12.48 -5.55 -9.25
CA LEU A 88 13.11 -5.62 -10.57
C LEU A 88 14.64 -5.69 -10.46
N SER A 89 15.24 -4.80 -9.66
CA SER A 89 16.70 -4.79 -9.46
C SER A 89 17.22 -6.07 -8.81
N GLN A 90 16.48 -6.65 -7.86
CA GLN A 90 16.88 -7.89 -7.18
C GLN A 90 16.70 -9.12 -8.07
N ASN A 91 15.57 -9.22 -8.77
CA ASN A 91 15.22 -10.38 -9.59
C ASN A 91 16.05 -10.48 -10.87
N LYS A 92 16.50 -9.33 -11.40
CA LYS A 92 17.46 -9.29 -12.50
C LYS A 92 18.82 -9.90 -12.14
N LEU A 93 19.22 -9.86 -10.86
CA LEU A 93 20.47 -10.46 -10.40
C LEU A 93 20.42 -11.98 -10.30
N ILE A 94 19.23 -12.56 -10.15
CA ILE A 94 19.02 -14.00 -9.96
C ILE A 94 18.31 -14.68 -11.14
N ASP A 95 18.12 -13.95 -12.25
CA ASP A 95 17.43 -14.41 -13.47
C ASP A 95 16.06 -15.07 -13.17
N ALA A 96 15.25 -14.41 -12.33
CA ALA A 96 13.93 -14.94 -11.98
C ALA A 96 12.97 -14.91 -13.17
N ASN A 97 12.00 -15.83 -13.21
CA ASN A 97 10.99 -15.92 -14.27
C ASN A 97 9.96 -14.76 -14.25
N TYR A 98 9.80 -14.07 -13.13
CA TYR A 98 8.93 -12.91 -12.96
C TYR A 98 9.52 -11.94 -11.92
N ASP A 99 9.06 -10.69 -11.93
CA ASP A 99 9.57 -9.62 -11.07
C ASP A 99 8.68 -9.38 -9.85
N VAL A 100 7.36 -9.44 -10.05
CA VAL A 100 6.33 -9.31 -9.00
C VAL A 100 5.17 -10.26 -9.25
N ASP A 101 4.40 -10.57 -8.21
CA ASP A 101 3.10 -11.26 -8.31
C ASP A 101 1.93 -10.31 -7.97
N THR A 102 0.70 -10.78 -8.15
CA THR A 102 -0.54 -10.01 -7.89
C THR A 102 -1.11 -10.21 -6.48
N THR A 103 -0.33 -10.75 -5.54
CA THR A 103 -0.78 -11.13 -4.21
C THR A 103 -0.12 -10.29 -3.11
N VAL A 104 -0.53 -10.53 -1.87
CA VAL A 104 0.07 -9.92 -0.67
C VAL A 104 1.54 -10.31 -0.45
N LEU A 105 2.07 -11.28 -1.20
CA LEU A 105 3.50 -11.64 -1.17
C LEU A 105 4.36 -10.55 -1.81
N THR A 106 3.83 -9.83 -2.80
CA THR A 106 4.48 -8.64 -3.36
C THR A 106 3.63 -7.38 -3.21
N GLN A 107 2.64 -7.19 -4.07
CA GLN A 107 1.71 -6.06 -4.03
C GLN A 107 0.37 -6.54 -4.57
N VAL A 108 -0.71 -6.12 -3.92
CA VAL A 108 -2.04 -6.40 -4.45
C VAL A 108 -2.20 -5.61 -5.74
N TRP A 109 -2.71 -6.24 -6.79
CA TRP A 109 -2.90 -5.62 -8.09
C TRP A 109 -4.27 -5.97 -8.65
N LEU A 110 -4.97 -4.97 -9.17
CA LEU A 110 -6.25 -5.16 -9.87
C LEU A 110 -6.07 -5.01 -11.37
N SER A 111 -6.54 -6.02 -12.12
CA SER A 111 -6.71 -5.92 -13.57
C SER A 111 -7.79 -4.91 -13.94
N ASP A 112 -7.77 -4.48 -15.19
CA ASP A 112 -8.78 -3.58 -15.76
C ASP A 112 -10.21 -4.10 -15.60
N THR A 113 -10.41 -5.40 -15.82
CA THR A 113 -11.69 -6.08 -15.61
C THR A 113 -12.11 -6.05 -14.15
N GLN A 114 -11.19 -6.28 -13.21
CA GLN A 114 -11.49 -6.21 -11.78
C GLN A 114 -11.83 -4.79 -11.34
N MET A 115 -11.11 -3.78 -11.85
CA MET A 115 -11.43 -2.36 -11.61
C MET A 115 -12.82 -1.99 -12.12
N LYS A 116 -13.19 -2.43 -13.34
CA LYS A 116 -14.54 -2.23 -13.91
C LYS A 116 -15.62 -2.85 -13.04
N ASN A 117 -15.41 -4.08 -12.57
CA ASN A 117 -16.37 -4.78 -11.73
C ASN A 117 -16.50 -4.13 -10.33
N HIS A 118 -15.39 -3.66 -9.77
CA HIS A 118 -15.37 -3.05 -8.44
C HIS A 118 -16.08 -1.70 -8.42
N TRP A 119 -15.80 -0.82 -9.38
CA TRP A 119 -16.34 0.54 -9.37
C TRP A 119 -17.64 0.69 -10.16
N GLY A 120 -17.97 -0.26 -11.03
CA GLY A 120 -19.02 -0.13 -12.01
C GLY A 120 -18.64 0.83 -13.15
N TRP A 121 -19.33 0.71 -14.29
CA TRP A 121 -18.97 1.38 -15.55
C TRP A 121 -18.66 2.88 -15.42
N LEU A 122 -19.55 3.66 -14.78
CA LEU A 122 -19.41 5.12 -14.73
C LEU A 122 -18.22 5.56 -13.85
N ASN A 123 -18.11 5.01 -12.64
CA ASN A 123 -17.00 5.35 -11.75
C ASN A 123 -15.68 4.80 -12.25
N TYR A 124 -15.69 3.68 -12.95
CA TYR A 124 -14.47 3.12 -13.54
C TYR A 124 -13.74 4.13 -14.42
N TRP A 125 -14.42 4.77 -15.36
CA TRP A 125 -13.77 5.76 -16.24
C TRP A 125 -13.22 6.95 -15.46
N ARG A 126 -13.98 7.43 -14.46
CA ARG A 126 -13.58 8.55 -13.60
C ARG A 126 -12.34 8.21 -12.76
N TYR A 127 -12.36 7.07 -12.07
CA TYR A 127 -11.31 6.66 -11.16
C TYR A 127 -10.06 6.20 -11.88
N ARG A 128 -10.20 5.40 -12.96
CA ARG A 128 -9.06 5.02 -13.79
C ARG A 128 -8.34 6.24 -14.36
N SER A 129 -9.08 7.22 -14.90
CA SER A 129 -8.47 8.45 -15.41
C SER A 129 -7.78 9.28 -14.32
N LYS A 130 -8.33 9.30 -13.09
CA LYS A 130 -7.68 9.94 -11.95
C LYS A 130 -6.36 9.24 -11.59
N LEU A 131 -6.35 7.91 -11.53
CA LEU A 131 -5.16 7.12 -11.21
C LEU A 131 -4.09 7.21 -12.30
N GLU A 132 -4.47 7.18 -13.57
CA GLU A 132 -3.54 7.43 -14.69
C GLU A 132 -2.81 8.77 -14.53
N LYS A 133 -3.55 9.85 -14.24
CA LYS A 133 -2.95 11.18 -14.01
C LYS A 133 -2.02 11.20 -12.81
N VAL A 134 -2.35 10.48 -11.74
CA VAL A 134 -1.50 10.34 -10.54
C VAL A 134 -0.20 9.64 -10.87
N VAL A 135 -0.28 8.51 -11.59
CA VAL A 135 0.87 7.69 -11.97
C VAL A 135 1.78 8.48 -12.91
N VAL A 136 1.23 9.09 -13.96
CA VAL A 136 1.98 9.95 -14.90
C VAL A 136 2.61 11.15 -14.20
N ALA A 137 1.90 11.81 -13.28
CA ALA A 137 2.44 12.96 -12.54
C ALA A 137 3.62 12.58 -11.61
N THR A 138 3.77 11.30 -11.27
CA THR A 138 4.85 10.77 -10.44
C THR A 138 5.80 9.86 -11.21
N ARG A 139 5.73 9.90 -12.54
CA ARG A 139 6.48 9.01 -13.43
C ARG A 139 7.96 8.99 -13.06
N ALA A 140 8.52 7.79 -13.00
CA ALA A 140 9.90 7.51 -12.63
C ALA A 140 10.33 7.92 -11.21
N LEU A 141 9.48 8.57 -10.40
CA LEU A 141 9.88 8.98 -9.05
C LEU A 141 9.89 7.79 -8.09
N VAL A 142 11.02 7.63 -7.40
CA VAL A 142 11.31 6.55 -6.46
C VAL A 142 12.06 7.09 -5.24
N LEU A 143 11.95 6.38 -4.11
CA LEU A 143 12.64 6.71 -2.87
C LEU A 143 13.91 5.89 -2.71
N VAL A 144 15.01 6.57 -2.38
CA VAL A 144 16.29 5.93 -2.11
C VAL A 144 16.87 6.35 -0.76
N SER A 145 17.68 5.47 -0.19
CA SER A 145 18.53 5.75 0.96
C SER A 145 19.88 5.08 0.76
N LYS A 146 20.97 5.79 1.05
CA LYS A 146 22.35 5.27 0.90
C LYS A 146 22.66 4.68 -0.50
N GLY A 147 22.02 5.22 -1.55
CA GLY A 147 22.21 4.77 -2.94
C GLY A 147 21.37 3.57 -3.36
N GLU A 148 20.52 3.04 -2.48
CA GLU A 148 19.65 1.89 -2.76
C GLU A 148 18.17 2.26 -2.65
N TYR A 149 17.31 1.55 -3.40
CA TYR A 149 15.86 1.64 -3.22
C TYR A 149 15.47 1.22 -1.81
N ILE A 150 14.63 2.04 -1.16
CA ILE A 150 14.16 1.71 0.19
C ILE A 150 13.16 0.55 0.18
N ASP A 151 12.95 -0.07 1.32
CA ASP A 151 11.73 -0.85 1.56
C ASP A 151 10.58 0.11 1.87
N ALA A 152 9.90 0.57 0.83
CA ALA A 152 8.77 1.52 0.91
C ALA A 152 7.48 0.83 1.41
N LEU A 153 7.52 0.34 2.65
CA LEU A 153 6.41 -0.36 3.29
C LEU A 153 5.27 0.59 3.64
N TYR A 154 4.04 0.16 3.43
CA TYR A 154 2.84 0.93 3.75
C TYR A 154 1.75 0.03 4.30
N HIS A 155 0.80 0.62 5.03
CA HIS A 155 -0.33 -0.10 5.61
C HIS A 155 -1.57 0.79 5.63
N SER A 156 -2.74 0.18 5.87
CA SER A 156 -4.02 0.88 5.79
C SER A 156 -4.17 1.97 6.86
N SER A 157 -4.09 1.61 8.14
CA SER A 157 -4.25 2.54 9.26
C SER A 157 -3.34 2.15 10.44
N SER A 158 -2.60 3.11 10.97
CA SER A 158 -1.85 2.99 12.23
C SER A 158 -2.76 3.00 13.45
N GLY A 159 -3.99 3.50 13.30
CA GLY A 159 -4.93 3.77 14.38
C GLY A 159 -4.43 4.91 15.28
N ARG A 160 -4.70 4.79 16.58
CA ARG A 160 -4.40 5.80 17.60
C ARG A 160 -2.92 5.94 18.00
N LYS A 161 -1.99 5.23 17.34
CA LYS A 161 -0.57 5.18 17.71
C LYS A 161 0.32 5.62 16.54
N PRO A 162 1.53 6.14 16.81
CA PRO A 162 2.56 6.39 15.81
C PRO A 162 2.83 5.15 14.93
N THR A 163 3.49 5.33 13.80
CA THR A 163 4.02 4.19 13.01
C THR A 163 5.03 3.39 13.84
N GLU A 164 5.38 2.19 13.37
CA GLU A 164 6.24 1.23 14.05
C GLU A 164 7.61 1.14 13.39
N ARG A 165 8.64 0.86 14.21
CA ARG A 165 10.00 0.58 13.72
C ARG A 165 10.07 -0.81 13.10
N SER A 166 10.81 -0.98 12.00
CA SER A 166 10.86 -2.26 11.29
C SER A 166 11.48 -3.39 12.13
N GLU A 167 12.44 -3.09 13.00
CA GLU A 167 13.08 -4.03 13.92
C GLU A 167 12.14 -4.50 15.06
N GLU A 168 11.11 -3.72 15.39
CA GLU A 168 10.11 -4.11 16.38
C GLU A 168 9.11 -5.14 15.81
N VAL A 169 8.98 -5.19 14.49
CA VAL A 169 8.07 -6.09 13.76
C VAL A 169 8.79 -7.29 13.14
N TRP A 170 9.98 -7.08 12.55
CA TRP A 170 10.73 -8.08 11.78
C TRP A 170 12.19 -8.24 12.18
N ASN A 171 12.63 -7.69 13.31
CA ASN A 171 14.02 -7.78 13.80
C ASN A 171 15.11 -7.30 12.81
N SER A 172 14.75 -6.47 11.83
CA SER A 172 15.66 -5.90 10.84
C SER A 172 15.47 -4.38 10.81
N SER A 173 16.52 -3.65 11.24
CA SER A 173 16.49 -2.20 11.37
C SER A 173 16.67 -1.52 10.01
N ARG A 174 15.91 -0.44 9.80
CA ARG A 174 16.03 0.45 8.64
C ARG A 174 15.90 1.89 9.11
N ASP A 175 16.90 2.70 8.79
CA ASP A 175 16.98 4.09 9.28
C ASP A 175 15.78 4.95 8.86
N TYR A 176 15.11 4.59 7.76
CA TYR A 176 13.94 5.27 7.21
C TYR A 176 12.59 4.64 7.63
N LEU A 177 12.56 3.58 8.43
CA LEU A 177 11.31 3.00 8.97
C LEU A 177 11.28 3.17 10.49
N GLN A 178 10.91 4.37 10.92
CA GLN A 178 10.94 4.81 12.30
C GLN A 178 9.55 5.09 12.86
N ASN A 179 9.44 5.27 14.18
CA ASN A 179 8.21 5.76 14.78
C ASN A 179 8.03 7.24 14.44
N VAL A 180 7.05 7.55 13.60
CA VAL A 180 6.61 8.91 13.28
C VAL A 180 5.11 9.06 13.58
N SER A 181 4.62 10.29 13.71
CA SER A 181 3.18 10.52 13.86
C SER A 181 2.40 9.79 12.75
N SER A 182 1.26 9.19 13.08
CA SER A 182 0.48 8.45 12.07
C SER A 182 -0.17 9.35 11.04
N GLY A 183 -0.24 10.67 11.27
CA GLY A 183 -0.94 11.62 10.40
C GLY A 183 -2.47 11.46 10.38
N GLU A 184 -3.02 10.45 11.05
CA GLU A 184 -4.46 10.17 11.08
C GLU A 184 -5.18 11.06 12.09
N GLU A 185 -6.26 11.69 11.65
CA GLU A 185 -7.09 12.55 12.52
C GLU A 185 -8.10 11.74 13.34
N ASP A 186 -8.57 10.62 12.80
CA ASP A 186 -9.56 9.76 13.45
C ASP A 186 -8.90 8.48 14.01
N PRO A 187 -8.57 8.44 15.32
CA PRO A 187 -8.00 7.25 15.96
C PRO A 187 -8.96 6.06 16.05
N GLN A 188 -10.26 6.27 15.82
CA GLN A 188 -11.32 5.25 15.88
C GLN A 188 -11.75 4.76 14.49
N ARG A 189 -11.16 5.31 13.41
CA ARG A 189 -11.52 4.99 12.02
C ARG A 189 -11.54 3.50 11.73
N TYR A 190 -10.60 2.77 12.32
CA TYR A 190 -10.48 1.33 12.14
C TYR A 190 -10.42 0.63 13.49
N VAL A 191 -11.60 0.36 14.06
CA VAL A 191 -11.75 -0.43 15.28
C VAL A 191 -12.48 -1.72 14.96
N LYS A 192 -11.88 -2.84 15.34
CA LYS A 192 -12.48 -4.17 15.15
C LYS A 192 -12.52 -4.92 16.48
N THR A 193 -13.69 -5.40 16.83
CA THR A 193 -13.88 -6.23 18.03
C THR A 193 -14.22 -7.66 17.61
N VAL A 194 -13.57 -8.61 18.26
CA VAL A 194 -13.72 -10.05 18.02
C VAL A 194 -13.80 -10.76 19.36
N THR A 195 -14.64 -11.79 19.43
CA THR A 195 -14.88 -12.54 20.66
C THR A 195 -14.77 -14.03 20.40
N TRP A 196 -14.19 -14.76 21.36
CA TRP A 196 -14.08 -16.22 21.32
C TRP A 196 -14.44 -16.83 22.66
N THR A 197 -15.14 -17.95 22.61
CA THR A 197 -15.29 -18.88 23.73
C THR A 197 -13.98 -19.66 23.97
N PRO A 198 -13.81 -20.31 25.14
CA PRO A 198 -12.73 -21.26 25.38
C PRO A 198 -12.58 -22.31 24.28
N GLN A 199 -13.68 -22.93 23.86
CA GLN A 199 -13.69 -23.95 22.81
C GLN A 199 -13.08 -23.42 21.50
N GLU A 200 -13.52 -22.24 21.06
CA GLU A 200 -13.05 -21.63 19.81
C GLU A 200 -11.59 -21.21 19.89
N LEU A 201 -11.18 -20.61 21.01
CA LEU A 201 -9.80 -20.14 21.18
C LEU A 201 -8.82 -21.32 21.21
N TYR A 202 -9.13 -22.38 21.95
CA TYR A 202 -8.29 -23.58 22.02
C TYR A 202 -8.12 -24.20 20.63
N LYS A 203 -9.22 -24.36 19.89
CA LYS A 203 -9.20 -24.85 18.51
C LYS A 203 -8.34 -23.96 17.61
N LYS A 204 -8.53 -22.64 17.68
CA LYS A 204 -7.84 -21.64 16.86
C LYS A 204 -6.33 -21.58 17.15
N LEU A 205 -5.92 -21.84 18.39
CA LEU A 205 -4.51 -21.89 18.81
C LEU A 205 -3.90 -23.30 18.73
N GLY A 206 -4.65 -24.31 18.30
CA GLY A 206 -4.20 -25.69 18.23
C GLY A 206 -3.82 -26.29 19.59
N ILE A 207 -4.49 -25.87 20.66
CA ILE A 207 -4.29 -26.41 22.02
C ILE A 207 -5.10 -27.70 22.15
N LYS A 208 -4.41 -28.79 22.53
CA LYS A 208 -5.00 -30.14 22.63
C LYS A 208 -5.67 -30.42 23.97
N ASP A 209 -5.36 -29.63 24.99
CA ASP A 209 -5.95 -29.76 26.32
C ASP A 209 -7.46 -29.49 26.27
N LEU A 210 -8.19 -30.03 27.25
CA LEU A 210 -9.62 -29.76 27.35
C LEU A 210 -9.85 -28.25 27.59
N PRO A 211 -10.73 -27.59 26.82
CA PRO A 211 -11.09 -26.20 27.05
C PRO A 211 -11.62 -26.01 28.48
N ARG A 212 -11.11 -24.99 29.17
CA ARG A 212 -11.60 -24.57 30.49
C ARG A 212 -12.00 -23.11 30.49
N ALA A 213 -12.75 -22.70 31.50
CA ALA A 213 -13.05 -21.30 31.73
C ALA A 213 -11.75 -20.47 31.78
N PHE A 214 -11.79 -19.28 31.18
CA PHE A 214 -10.65 -18.37 31.24
C PHE A 214 -10.51 -17.74 32.63
N THR A 215 -9.29 -17.34 32.94
CA THR A 215 -8.89 -16.61 34.12
C THR A 215 -8.16 -15.34 33.69
N SER A 216 -8.09 -14.33 34.54
CA SER A 216 -7.36 -13.09 34.24
C SER A 216 -5.88 -13.30 33.91
N GLY A 217 -5.28 -14.42 34.35
CA GLY A 217 -3.90 -14.80 34.04
C GLY A 217 -3.70 -15.39 32.64
N ASP A 218 -4.77 -15.72 31.91
CA ASP A 218 -4.66 -16.39 30.62
C ASP A 218 -4.28 -15.46 29.47
N PHE A 219 -4.37 -14.13 29.67
CA PHE A 219 -3.94 -13.12 28.70
C PHE A 219 -3.10 -12.05 29.39
N GLN A 220 -1.80 -12.04 29.09
CA GLN A 220 -0.85 -11.14 29.74
C GLN A 220 0.09 -10.50 28.71
N THR A 221 0.26 -9.18 28.81
CA THR A 221 1.33 -8.49 28.06
C THR A 221 2.67 -8.96 28.59
N ILE A 222 3.56 -9.39 27.69
CA ILE A 222 4.95 -9.72 28.02
C ILE A 222 5.89 -8.58 27.63
N GLY A 223 5.61 -7.91 26.52
CA GLY A 223 6.40 -6.76 26.06
C GLY A 223 5.62 -5.82 25.17
N ARG A 224 6.09 -4.58 25.09
CA ARG A 224 5.58 -3.55 24.18
C ARG A 224 6.69 -3.01 23.29
N THR A 225 6.30 -2.54 22.12
CA THR A 225 7.17 -1.77 21.24
C THR A 225 7.35 -0.36 21.78
N SER A 226 8.30 0.39 21.21
CA SER A 226 8.50 1.81 21.51
C SER A 226 7.29 2.69 21.16
N ALA A 227 6.49 2.34 20.14
CA ALA A 227 5.20 2.99 19.88
C ALA A 227 4.05 2.49 20.78
N GLY A 228 4.32 1.59 21.72
CA GLY A 228 3.37 1.11 22.73
C GLY A 228 2.43 0.00 22.25
N ARG A 229 2.61 -0.57 21.05
CA ARG A 229 1.87 -1.77 20.60
C ARG A 229 2.31 -2.98 21.40
N VAL A 230 1.46 -3.99 21.52
CA VAL A 230 1.81 -5.22 22.24
C VAL A 230 2.76 -6.02 21.35
N LYS A 231 4.02 -6.18 21.77
CA LYS A 231 5.03 -6.91 21.02
C LYS A 231 4.89 -8.42 21.22
N SER A 232 4.73 -8.83 22.47
CA SER A 232 4.56 -10.23 22.85
C SER A 232 3.50 -10.37 23.93
N VAL A 233 2.76 -11.46 23.86
CA VAL A 233 1.62 -11.77 24.73
C VAL A 233 1.66 -13.22 25.14
N ARG A 234 1.39 -13.49 26.42
CA ARG A 234 1.15 -14.83 26.93
C ARG A 234 -0.35 -15.12 26.83
N VAL A 235 -0.69 -16.19 26.12
CA VAL A 235 -2.05 -16.68 25.91
C VAL A 235 -2.10 -18.13 26.36
N LEU A 236 -2.93 -18.44 27.37
CA LEU A 236 -3.10 -19.79 27.91
C LEU A 236 -1.75 -20.48 28.24
N GLY A 237 -0.86 -19.74 28.90
CA GLY A 237 0.47 -20.22 29.30
C GLY A 237 1.54 -20.23 28.19
N ARG A 238 1.19 -20.00 26.92
CA ARG A 238 2.13 -19.95 25.79
C ARG A 238 2.45 -18.51 25.41
N VAL A 239 3.69 -18.22 25.05
CA VAL A 239 4.11 -16.87 24.61
C VAL A 239 4.07 -16.80 23.09
N TYR A 240 3.44 -15.75 22.57
CA TYR A 240 3.34 -15.45 21.15
C TYR A 240 3.95 -14.08 20.85
N GLN A 241 4.60 -13.95 19.69
CA GLN A 241 4.74 -12.64 19.07
C GLN A 241 3.36 -12.19 18.61
N THR A 242 2.98 -10.96 18.90
CA THR A 242 1.63 -10.49 18.59
C THR A 242 1.37 -10.45 17.09
N THR A 243 2.41 -10.27 16.27
CA THR A 243 2.33 -10.39 14.81
C THR A 243 1.87 -11.78 14.36
N GLN A 244 2.38 -12.85 15.01
CA GLN A 244 1.92 -14.22 14.78
C GLN A 244 0.48 -14.41 15.27
N LEU A 245 0.17 -13.88 16.46
CA LEU A 245 -1.17 -13.97 17.04
C LEU A 245 -2.21 -13.28 16.15
N ARG A 246 -1.87 -12.11 15.59
CA ARG A 246 -2.70 -11.37 14.64
C ARG A 246 -3.12 -12.25 13.47
N THR A 247 -2.19 -12.98 12.87
CA THR A 247 -2.47 -13.90 11.76
C THR A 247 -3.32 -15.08 12.20
N LEU A 248 -2.96 -15.76 13.30
CA LEU A 248 -3.69 -16.92 13.81
C LEU A 248 -5.15 -16.58 14.18
N MET A 249 -5.34 -15.39 14.76
CA MET A 249 -6.63 -14.95 15.28
C MET A 249 -7.43 -14.09 14.31
N GLY A 250 -6.84 -13.61 13.21
CA GLY A 250 -7.52 -12.74 12.25
C GLY A 250 -7.76 -11.32 12.78
N LEU A 251 -6.83 -10.83 13.61
CA LEU A 251 -6.85 -9.47 14.15
C LEU A 251 -6.42 -8.45 13.07
N SER A 252 -6.91 -7.21 13.15
CA SER A 252 -6.54 -6.19 12.15
C SER A 252 -5.14 -5.60 12.38
N SER A 253 -4.71 -5.48 13.64
CA SER A 253 -3.43 -4.88 14.03
C SER A 253 -2.84 -5.54 15.29
N THR A 254 -1.74 -4.98 15.81
CA THR A 254 -1.11 -5.35 17.09
C THR A 254 -1.33 -4.30 18.18
N ASP A 255 -2.14 -3.27 17.93
CA ASP A 255 -2.67 -2.40 18.99
C ASP A 255 -3.96 -3.01 19.53
N LEU A 256 -3.86 -3.65 20.68
CA LEU A 256 -4.90 -4.49 21.27
C LEU A 256 -5.33 -3.96 22.63
N GLU A 257 -6.62 -4.06 22.89
CA GLU A 257 -7.22 -4.11 24.21
C GLU A 257 -8.00 -5.42 24.35
N TRP A 258 -8.14 -5.93 25.57
CA TRP A 258 -8.89 -7.15 25.79
C TRP A 258 -9.63 -7.17 27.12
N VAL A 259 -10.71 -7.95 27.14
CA VAL A 259 -11.49 -8.29 28.31
C VAL A 259 -11.56 -9.81 28.40
N VAL A 260 -11.15 -10.35 29.54
CA VAL A 260 -11.22 -11.79 29.83
C VAL A 260 -12.36 -12.03 30.81
N GLN A 261 -13.29 -12.89 30.41
CA GLN A 261 -14.37 -13.43 31.25
C GLN A 261 -14.31 -14.96 31.23
N PRO A 262 -14.87 -15.65 32.22
CA PRO A 262 -14.80 -17.12 32.28
C PRO A 262 -15.26 -17.83 31.00
N ASP A 263 -16.30 -17.31 30.33
CA ASP A 263 -16.90 -17.89 29.13
C ASP A 263 -16.41 -17.29 27.81
N ARG A 264 -15.68 -16.16 27.84
CA ARG A 264 -15.25 -15.46 26.63
C ARG A 264 -14.02 -14.58 26.80
N LEU A 265 -13.28 -14.47 25.71
CA LEU A 265 -12.26 -13.46 25.48
C LEU A 265 -12.77 -12.51 24.42
N THR A 266 -12.78 -11.21 24.72
CA THR A 266 -13.03 -10.15 23.75
C THR A 266 -11.74 -9.38 23.51
N ILE A 267 -11.34 -9.25 22.24
CA ILE A 267 -10.21 -8.40 21.83
C ILE A 267 -10.75 -7.29 20.93
N THR A 268 -10.35 -6.06 21.23
CA THR A 268 -10.57 -4.88 20.39
C THR A 268 -9.23 -4.44 19.82
N THR A 269 -9.17 -4.28 18.51
CA THR A 269 -7.97 -3.83 17.79
C THR A 269 -8.18 -2.47 17.14
N TYR A 270 -7.12 -1.66 17.15
CA TYR A 270 -7.10 -0.30 16.59
C TYR A 270 -6.11 -0.23 15.42
N GLY A 271 -6.54 0.32 14.29
CA GLY A 271 -5.78 0.32 13.05
C GLY A 271 -5.87 -0.99 12.27
N ASN A 272 -5.24 -1.01 11.10
CA ASN A 272 -5.22 -2.13 10.17
C ASN A 272 -3.87 -2.23 9.43
N GLY A 273 -3.19 -3.35 9.63
CA GLY A 273 -1.91 -3.65 9.00
C GLY A 273 -0.76 -3.78 10.00
N HIS A 274 0.47 -3.77 9.48
CA HIS A 274 1.69 -3.95 10.29
C HIS A 274 2.18 -2.64 10.93
N ALA A 275 1.60 -1.50 10.58
CA ALA A 275 1.92 -0.17 11.12
C ALA A 275 3.32 0.38 10.79
N VAL A 276 4.04 -0.18 9.82
CA VAL A 276 5.42 0.23 9.49
C VAL A 276 5.43 1.01 8.18
N GLY A 277 6.11 2.16 8.17
CA GLY A 277 6.18 3.06 7.02
C GLY A 277 4.90 3.88 6.87
N MET A 278 4.41 4.04 5.65
CA MET A 278 3.33 4.99 5.36
C MET A 278 1.94 4.47 5.75
N SER A 279 1.22 5.22 6.59
CA SER A 279 -0.22 5.02 6.80
C SER A 279 -1.00 5.60 5.62
N GLN A 280 -1.79 4.79 4.92
CA GLN A 280 -2.61 5.24 3.77
C GLN A 280 -3.68 6.26 4.20
N TRP A 281 -4.37 6.00 5.30
CA TRP A 281 -5.32 6.96 5.87
C TRP A 281 -4.63 8.22 6.40
N GLY A 282 -3.45 8.06 7.00
CA GLY A 282 -2.67 9.20 7.47
C GLY A 282 -2.14 10.07 6.32
N ALA A 283 -1.70 9.47 5.21
CA ALA A 283 -1.33 10.19 4.00
C ALA A 283 -2.51 10.98 3.43
N ASN A 284 -3.72 10.40 3.46
CA ASN A 284 -4.93 11.07 3.03
C ASN A 284 -5.31 12.27 3.92
N ASP A 285 -5.23 12.11 5.23
CA ASP A 285 -5.55 13.20 6.16
C ASP A 285 -4.47 14.30 6.13
N LEU A 286 -3.20 13.96 5.96
CA LEU A 286 -2.13 14.95 5.67
C LEU A 286 -2.37 15.70 4.36
N ALA A 287 -2.79 15.00 3.30
CA ALA A 287 -3.11 15.62 2.01
C ALA A 287 -4.32 16.57 2.10
N LYS A 288 -5.37 16.22 2.86
CA LYS A 288 -6.49 17.14 3.16
C LYS A 288 -6.03 18.40 3.90
N ASN A 289 -4.98 18.25 4.71
CA ASN A 289 -4.31 19.34 5.40
C ASN A 289 -3.21 20.03 4.56
N ASN A 290 -3.32 19.94 3.23
CA ASN A 290 -2.47 20.59 2.23
C ASN A 290 -1.03 20.08 2.13
N SER A 291 -0.71 18.92 2.73
CA SER A 291 0.60 18.30 2.50
C SER A 291 0.67 17.73 1.08
N ASN A 292 1.74 18.03 0.35
CA ASN A 292 1.99 17.43 -0.95
C ASN A 292 2.62 16.03 -0.83
N ALA A 293 2.71 15.29 -1.94
CA ALA A 293 3.24 13.93 -1.94
C ALA A 293 4.68 13.81 -1.40
N GLU A 294 5.54 14.79 -1.67
CA GLU A 294 6.93 14.79 -1.20
C GLU A 294 6.99 14.98 0.32
N GLU A 295 6.20 15.89 0.87
CA GLU A 295 6.08 16.13 2.32
C GLU A 295 5.54 14.89 3.05
N ILE A 296 4.51 14.25 2.47
CA ILE A 296 3.93 13.00 2.99
C ILE A 296 5.01 11.91 3.04
N LEU A 297 5.76 11.71 1.96
CA LEU A 297 6.79 10.68 1.91
C LEU A 297 7.98 11.00 2.84
N ALA A 298 8.40 12.26 2.92
CA ALA A 298 9.46 12.69 3.82
C ALA A 298 9.08 12.49 5.30
N HIS A 299 7.79 12.66 5.62
CA HIS A 299 7.24 12.38 6.95
C HIS A 299 7.32 10.89 7.31
N TYR A 300 6.87 10.00 6.42
CA TYR A 300 6.84 8.55 6.70
C TYR A 300 8.17 7.82 6.51
N TYR A 301 9.03 8.33 5.64
CA TYR A 301 10.33 7.75 5.30
C TYR A 301 11.45 8.77 5.54
N PRO A 302 11.73 9.13 6.80
CA PRO A 302 12.70 10.18 7.11
C PRO A 302 14.10 9.85 6.60
N GLY A 303 14.80 10.86 6.10
CA GLY A 303 16.18 10.74 5.59
C GLY A 303 16.31 10.07 4.21
N THR A 304 15.18 9.78 3.55
CA THR A 304 15.17 9.28 2.16
C THR A 304 15.23 10.44 1.17
N LYS A 305 15.57 10.12 -0.09
CA LYS A 305 15.61 11.08 -1.19
C LYS A 305 14.72 10.61 -2.32
N LEU A 306 14.01 11.56 -2.92
CA LEU A 306 13.30 11.31 -4.16
C LEU A 306 14.28 11.38 -5.33
N MET A 307 14.26 10.36 -6.18
CA MET A 307 15.08 10.28 -7.39
C MET A 307 14.22 9.86 -8.58
N LYS A 308 14.65 10.20 -9.80
CA LYS A 308 14.08 9.64 -11.02
C LYS A 308 14.83 8.36 -11.37
N LEU A 309 14.10 7.31 -11.69
CA LEU A 309 14.64 6.13 -12.37
C LEU A 309 15.30 6.59 -13.66
N GLY A 310 16.57 6.23 -13.84
CA GLY A 310 17.26 6.44 -15.10
C GLY A 310 16.69 5.48 -16.13
N TYR A 311 15.88 5.97 -17.06
CA TYR A 311 15.62 5.26 -18.31
C TYR A 311 16.95 5.23 -19.08
N MET A 312 17.41 4.05 -19.50
CA MET A 312 18.59 3.97 -20.35
C MET A 312 18.29 4.79 -21.62
N GLN A 313 19.06 5.87 -21.83
CA GLN A 313 19.12 6.56 -23.11
C GLN A 313 19.90 5.73 -24.12
#